data_AF-A0A7T2YW55-F1
#
_entry.id   AF-A0A7T2YW55-F1
#
_cell.length_a   1.000
_cell.length_b   1.000
_cell.length_c   1.000
_cell.angle_alpha   90.00
_cell.angle_beta   90.00
_cell.angle_gamma   90.00
#
_symmetry.space_group_name_H-M   'P 1'
#
loop_
_entity.id
_entity.type
_entity.pdbx_description
1 polymer ?
#
loop_
_entity_poly.entity_id
_entity_poly.type
_entity_poly.pdbx_seq_one_letter_code
_entity_poly.pdbx_strand_id
1 'polypeptide(L)'
;MDTLASEVVAIGARGSAETMGRLSQQTAAMPLFVQSAARIAVQDYAGDAAQLCNALDSQTHIGETSQEVILLRTLDGLPSGARDVVAVLSLADVVLKLEEVNTLLSGSLELGKAAVASVIRMLRPMGIVEIFGGQQLKIHDAVSLLGRRHLELMAPEQSVRARRTLKEVLFASLTEERNASRFSLYVRTLIALKEIETIVEFAGDEMFHEMGIGDVFLASLETAATSIEVDPEQRFWALDGLVFAKLKSGDLASLPERLARMGELLDAHALPRSAQLALGMKRMLLKAQYRDLPGVRASIAEVGESMPDSQQHQRIFKYNAATALWRLGERAEAERLVDEVIPGYLEELGISEAWIFGKSLEQLRPLLDRTESSMDDVKHLADALELRAILLKDRGVDPGLSRLFAMKFYTLLGAVDSAVRVGQDVADDYLARHDFIGARQTLEQHVLPFAEHYRMLDRIIAIRSQYAVVLGFCRDFSAAEQEIQRLEAYAGGFSAEQRQEIDGQRALLADLRAGNGPQQRRVPLSGSNFPAFKQHRNQRAKVGRNDPCPCGSGLKYKKCHG
;
A
#
# COMPACT_ATOMS: atom_id res chain seq x y z
N MET A 1 -0.13 -32.84 -1.49
CA MET A 1 1.19 -32.45 -0.97
C MET A 1 1.97 -33.67 -0.52
N ASP A 2 1.49 -34.46 0.45
CA ASP A 2 2.23 -35.63 0.97
C ASP A 2 2.51 -36.71 -0.11
N THR A 3 1.58 -36.93 -1.03
CA THR A 3 1.76 -37.84 -2.17
C THR A 3 2.88 -37.39 -3.11
N LEU A 4 2.95 -36.08 -3.42
CA LEU A 4 3.99 -35.50 -4.26
C LEU A 4 5.37 -35.61 -3.57
N ALA A 5 5.44 -35.28 -2.28
CA ALA A 5 6.67 -35.38 -1.51
C ALA A 5 7.20 -36.82 -1.46
N SER A 6 6.32 -37.80 -1.26
CA SER A 6 6.67 -39.23 -1.30
C SER A 6 7.27 -39.64 -2.66
N GLU A 7 6.69 -39.15 -3.75
CA GLU A 7 7.12 -39.46 -5.11
C GLU A 7 8.47 -38.80 -5.49
N VAL A 8 8.70 -37.56 -5.06
CA VAL A 8 9.98 -36.85 -5.21
C VAL A 8 11.10 -37.58 -4.44
N VAL A 9 10.81 -38.00 -3.20
CA VAL A 9 11.76 -38.76 -2.36
C VAL A 9 12.05 -40.14 -2.95
N ALA A 10 11.03 -40.83 -3.48
CA ALA A 10 11.20 -42.15 -4.10
C ALA A 10 12.14 -42.12 -5.33
N ILE A 11 12.24 -40.98 -6.02
CA ILE A 11 13.15 -40.77 -7.15
C ILE A 11 14.57 -40.35 -6.71
N GLY A 12 14.75 -40.00 -5.43
CA GLY A 12 16.04 -39.62 -4.84
C GLY A 12 16.27 -38.12 -4.73
N ALA A 13 15.26 -37.29 -4.96
CA ALA A 13 15.33 -35.85 -4.73
C ALA A 13 14.85 -35.48 -3.32
N ARG A 14 15.31 -34.33 -2.81
CA ARG A 14 15.05 -33.82 -1.45
C ARG A 14 14.67 -32.34 -1.47
N GLY A 15 13.85 -31.91 -0.52
CA GLY A 15 13.44 -30.51 -0.34
C GLY A 15 12.55 -30.32 0.88
N SER A 16 12.38 -29.06 1.32
CA SER A 16 11.50 -28.71 2.44
C SER A 16 10.02 -28.77 2.03
N ALA A 17 9.10 -28.62 2.99
CA ALA A 17 7.67 -28.50 2.68
C ALA A 17 7.37 -27.31 1.75
N GLU A 18 8.10 -26.20 1.90
CA GLU A 18 8.03 -25.04 1.01
C GLU A 18 8.52 -25.39 -0.40
N THR A 19 9.64 -26.10 -0.52
CA THR A 19 10.15 -26.60 -1.81
C THR A 19 9.13 -27.47 -2.51
N MET A 20 8.47 -28.39 -1.79
CA MET A 20 7.42 -29.23 -2.36
C MET A 20 6.22 -28.41 -2.82
N GLY A 21 5.88 -27.33 -2.11
CA GLY A 21 4.83 -26.39 -2.51
C GLY A 21 5.17 -25.70 -3.83
N ARG A 22 6.40 -25.19 -3.97
CA ARG A 22 6.90 -24.58 -5.21
C ARG A 22 6.92 -25.57 -6.37
N LEU A 23 7.45 -26.77 -6.15
CA LEU A 23 7.48 -27.82 -7.18
C LEU A 23 6.07 -28.25 -7.60
N SER A 24 5.13 -28.33 -6.65
CA SER A 24 3.72 -28.60 -6.92
C SER A 24 3.10 -27.52 -7.81
N GLN A 25 3.42 -26.25 -7.59
CA GLN A 25 2.94 -25.15 -8.44
C GLN A 25 3.54 -25.22 -9.85
N GLN A 26 4.86 -25.38 -9.96
CA GLN A 26 5.58 -25.43 -11.25
C GLN A 26 5.14 -26.62 -12.12
N THR A 27 4.83 -27.75 -11.49
CA THR A 27 4.43 -29.00 -12.18
C THR A 27 2.92 -29.21 -12.25
N ALA A 28 2.12 -28.25 -11.73
CA ALA A 28 0.68 -28.40 -11.52
C ALA A 28 0.29 -29.69 -10.75
N ALA A 29 1.20 -30.20 -9.92
CA ALA A 29 1.11 -31.47 -9.22
C ALA A 29 0.84 -32.70 -10.11
N MET A 30 1.10 -32.62 -11.42
CA MET A 30 0.87 -33.73 -12.35
C MET A 30 1.97 -34.78 -12.20
N PRO A 31 1.65 -36.07 -11.96
CA PRO A 31 2.65 -37.09 -11.63
C PRO A 31 3.81 -37.17 -12.62
N LEU A 32 3.54 -37.14 -13.93
CA LEU A 32 4.58 -37.17 -14.96
C LEU A 32 5.56 -35.99 -14.85
N PHE A 33 5.06 -34.79 -14.55
CA PHE A 33 5.87 -33.57 -14.47
C PHE A 33 6.68 -33.52 -13.18
N VAL A 34 6.06 -33.91 -12.06
CA VAL A 34 6.74 -34.11 -10.78
C VAL A 34 7.90 -35.09 -10.92
N GLN A 35 7.66 -36.26 -11.53
CA GLN A 35 8.69 -37.27 -11.73
C GLN A 35 9.81 -36.78 -12.66
N SER A 36 9.48 -36.05 -13.72
CA SER A 36 10.47 -35.48 -14.64
C SER A 36 11.35 -34.44 -13.94
N ALA A 37 10.75 -33.52 -13.17
CA ALA A 37 11.47 -32.50 -12.43
C ALA A 37 12.36 -33.14 -11.34
N ALA A 38 11.85 -34.14 -10.62
CA ALA A 38 12.63 -34.87 -9.62
C ALA A 38 13.87 -35.56 -10.22
N ARG A 39 13.77 -36.12 -11.44
CA ARG A 39 14.94 -36.72 -12.13
C ARG A 39 15.99 -35.67 -12.49
N ILE A 40 15.57 -34.50 -12.97
CA ILE A 40 16.50 -33.38 -13.28
C ILE A 40 17.18 -32.91 -11.99
N ALA A 41 16.44 -32.79 -10.89
CA ALA A 41 17.04 -32.44 -9.59
C ALA A 41 18.16 -33.44 -9.21
N VAL A 42 17.93 -34.74 -9.40
CA VAL A 42 18.94 -35.78 -9.12
C VAL A 42 20.14 -35.69 -10.06
N GLN A 43 19.90 -35.49 -11.36
CA GLN A 43 20.95 -35.49 -12.38
C GLN A 43 21.83 -34.24 -12.32
N ASP A 44 21.21 -33.07 -12.22
CA ASP A 44 21.88 -31.79 -12.46
C ASP A 44 22.10 -30.98 -11.17
N TYR A 45 21.38 -31.31 -10.09
CA TYR A 45 21.37 -30.54 -8.83
C TYR A 45 21.63 -31.40 -7.58
N ALA A 46 22.29 -32.57 -7.75
CA ALA A 46 22.65 -33.49 -6.65
C ALA A 46 21.46 -33.87 -5.74
N GLY A 47 20.26 -33.95 -6.32
CA GLY A 47 19.00 -34.24 -5.65
C GLY A 47 18.36 -33.04 -4.94
N ASP A 48 18.93 -31.84 -4.98
CA ASP A 48 18.37 -30.66 -4.33
C ASP A 48 17.24 -30.04 -5.18
N ALA A 49 15.99 -30.29 -4.78
CA ALA A 49 14.82 -29.76 -5.48
C ALA A 49 14.66 -28.24 -5.30
N ALA A 50 15.23 -27.62 -4.26
CA ALA A 50 15.14 -26.19 -4.05
C ALA A 50 16.02 -25.44 -5.05
N GLN A 51 17.23 -25.97 -5.31
CA GLN A 51 18.11 -25.45 -6.37
C GLN A 51 17.48 -25.58 -7.75
N LEU A 52 16.85 -26.71 -8.04
CA LEU A 52 16.08 -26.86 -9.28
C LEU A 52 14.95 -25.84 -9.38
N CYS A 53 14.13 -25.67 -8.34
CA CYS A 53 13.04 -24.68 -8.36
C CYS A 53 13.56 -23.27 -8.64
N ASN A 54 14.70 -22.89 -8.06
CA ASN A 54 15.35 -21.60 -8.33
C ASN A 54 15.84 -21.49 -9.78
N ALA A 55 16.41 -22.57 -10.33
CA ALA A 55 16.87 -22.62 -11.70
C ALA A 55 15.71 -22.57 -12.71
N LEU A 56 14.59 -23.26 -12.42
CA LEU A 56 13.36 -23.20 -13.22
C LEU A 56 12.76 -21.79 -13.21
N ASP A 57 12.69 -21.14 -12.04
CA ASP A 57 12.18 -19.77 -11.92
C ASP A 57 13.06 -18.75 -12.65
N SER A 58 14.37 -19.01 -12.69
CA SER A 58 15.38 -18.15 -13.33
C SER A 58 15.71 -18.55 -14.77
N GLN A 59 15.10 -19.63 -15.28
CA GLN A 59 15.36 -20.22 -16.61
C GLN A 59 16.82 -20.59 -16.88
N THR A 60 17.56 -21.04 -15.87
CA THR A 60 18.99 -21.38 -15.97
C THR A 60 19.28 -22.87 -15.97
N HIS A 61 18.25 -23.72 -15.99
CA HIS A 61 18.40 -25.18 -16.06
C HIS A 61 18.80 -25.66 -17.45
N ILE A 62 19.57 -26.74 -17.51
CA ILE A 62 20.13 -27.27 -18.77
C ILE A 62 19.27 -28.43 -19.31
N GLY A 63 18.75 -29.30 -18.43
CA GLY A 63 17.88 -30.41 -18.81
C GLY A 63 16.44 -29.98 -19.06
N GLU A 64 15.89 -30.26 -20.25
CA GLU A 64 14.48 -30.00 -20.54
C GLU A 64 13.57 -30.98 -19.77
N THR A 65 12.55 -30.44 -19.10
CA THR A 65 11.50 -31.23 -18.46
C THR A 65 10.55 -31.82 -19.50
N SER A 66 9.95 -32.97 -19.20
CA SER A 66 8.92 -33.58 -20.06
C SER A 66 7.73 -32.64 -20.30
N GLN A 67 7.44 -31.78 -19.30
CA GLN A 67 6.44 -30.72 -19.38
C GLN A 67 6.80 -29.68 -20.45
N GLU A 68 8.04 -29.18 -20.44
CA GLU A 68 8.52 -28.23 -21.44
C GLU A 68 8.48 -28.81 -22.84
N VAL A 69 8.94 -30.05 -23.05
CA VAL A 69 8.93 -30.68 -24.38
C VAL A 69 7.50 -30.77 -24.95
N ILE A 70 6.52 -31.15 -24.12
CA ILE A 70 5.12 -31.29 -24.54
C ILE A 70 4.48 -29.92 -24.81
N LEU A 71 4.71 -28.96 -23.92
CA LEU A 71 4.13 -27.63 -24.04
C LEU A 71 4.81 -26.80 -25.14
N LEU A 72 6.11 -26.98 -25.39
CA LEU A 72 6.86 -26.35 -26.50
C LEU A 72 6.26 -26.76 -27.84
N ARG A 73 5.99 -28.06 -28.07
CA ARG A 73 5.33 -28.52 -29.30
C ARG A 73 3.95 -27.90 -29.50
N THR A 74 3.23 -27.68 -28.40
CA THR A 74 1.91 -27.02 -28.43
C THR A 74 2.04 -25.55 -28.80
N LEU A 75 3.05 -24.86 -28.25
CA LEU A 75 3.35 -23.46 -28.52
C LEU A 75 3.88 -23.27 -29.95
N ASP A 76 4.76 -24.15 -30.44
CA ASP A 76 5.31 -24.13 -31.80
C ASP A 76 4.27 -24.36 -32.89
N GLY A 77 3.17 -25.05 -32.55
CA GLY A 77 2.01 -25.21 -33.43
C GLY A 77 1.17 -23.94 -33.61
N LEU A 78 1.40 -22.89 -32.81
CA LEU A 78 0.66 -21.64 -32.91
C LEU A 78 1.20 -20.73 -34.02
N PRO A 79 0.32 -19.93 -34.68
CA PRO A 79 0.75 -18.83 -35.53
C PRO A 79 1.70 -17.89 -34.79
N SER A 80 2.66 -17.27 -35.50
CA SER A 80 3.65 -16.35 -34.89
C SER A 80 3.00 -15.27 -34.02
N GLY A 81 1.99 -14.58 -34.53
CA GLY A 81 1.28 -13.55 -33.76
C GLY A 81 0.55 -14.08 -32.51
N ALA A 82 0.14 -15.36 -32.48
CA ALA A 82 -0.43 -15.97 -31.29
C ALA A 82 0.65 -16.32 -30.25
N ARG A 83 1.85 -16.72 -30.69
CA ARG A 83 3.01 -16.92 -29.80
C ARG A 83 3.45 -15.61 -29.16
N ASP A 84 3.50 -14.52 -29.93
CA ASP A 84 3.85 -13.20 -29.40
C ASP A 84 2.83 -12.73 -28.34
N VAL A 85 1.53 -13.00 -28.55
CA VAL A 85 0.49 -12.72 -27.55
C VAL A 85 0.70 -13.54 -26.28
N VAL A 86 0.98 -14.85 -26.40
CA VAL A 86 1.29 -15.69 -25.22
C VAL A 86 2.51 -15.13 -24.49
N ALA A 87 3.56 -14.73 -25.21
CA ALA A 87 4.79 -14.19 -24.64
C ALA A 87 4.56 -12.89 -23.85
N VAL A 88 3.85 -11.93 -24.44
CA VAL A 88 3.52 -10.67 -23.75
C VAL A 88 2.62 -10.91 -22.54
N LEU A 89 1.57 -11.74 -22.67
CA LEU A 89 0.68 -12.02 -21.53
C LEU A 89 1.37 -12.83 -20.44
N SER A 90 2.43 -13.57 -20.76
CA SER A 90 3.24 -14.32 -19.78
C SER A 90 4.11 -13.41 -18.89
N LEU A 91 4.20 -12.10 -19.19
CA LEU A 91 4.75 -11.13 -18.26
C LEU A 91 3.89 -10.96 -17.01
N ALA A 92 2.59 -11.26 -17.08
CA ALA A 92 1.65 -11.12 -15.97
C ALA A 92 1.33 -12.49 -15.34
N ASP A 93 1.78 -12.70 -14.11
CA ASP A 93 1.42 -13.85 -13.28
C ASP A 93 0.15 -13.61 -12.43
N VAL A 94 -0.50 -12.47 -12.64
CA VAL A 94 -1.76 -12.06 -12.03
C VAL A 94 -2.89 -12.06 -13.04
N VAL A 95 -4.12 -12.14 -12.55
CA VAL A 95 -5.32 -12.06 -13.39
C VAL A 95 -5.49 -10.63 -13.92
N LEU A 96 -5.67 -10.49 -15.23
CA LEU A 96 -5.94 -9.22 -15.91
C LEU A 96 -7.38 -9.17 -16.42
N LYS A 97 -8.00 -7.99 -16.37
CA LYS A 97 -9.29 -7.72 -17.03
C LYS A 97 -9.10 -7.71 -18.54
N LEU A 98 -10.15 -8.07 -19.30
CA LEU A 98 -10.10 -8.07 -20.76
C LEU A 98 -9.74 -6.69 -21.33
N GLU A 99 -10.18 -5.60 -20.68
CA GLU A 99 -9.81 -4.24 -21.08
C GLU A 99 -8.31 -3.98 -20.91
N GLU A 100 -7.73 -4.40 -19.79
CA GLU A 100 -6.28 -4.32 -19.52
C GLU A 100 -5.47 -5.13 -20.53
N VAL A 101 -5.94 -6.33 -20.88
CA VAL A 101 -5.33 -7.19 -21.91
C VAL A 101 -5.35 -6.50 -23.28
N ASN A 102 -6.46 -5.83 -23.63
CA ASN A 102 -6.53 -5.06 -24.87
C ASN A 102 -5.54 -3.90 -24.87
N THR A 103 -5.42 -3.16 -23.77
CA THR A 103 -4.44 -2.07 -23.64
C THR A 103 -3.01 -2.59 -23.75
N LEU A 104 -2.69 -3.68 -23.05
CA LEU A 104 -1.37 -4.31 -23.07
C LEU A 104 -0.98 -4.76 -24.47
N LEU A 105 -1.85 -5.52 -25.16
CA LEU A 105 -1.55 -6.06 -26.48
C LEU A 105 -1.62 -5.01 -27.59
N SER A 106 -2.46 -3.98 -27.45
CA SER A 106 -2.46 -2.83 -28.37
C SER A 106 -1.19 -1.99 -28.21
N GLY A 107 -0.72 -1.77 -26.99
CA GLY A 107 0.47 -0.97 -26.72
C GLY A 107 1.77 -1.67 -27.06
N SER A 108 1.82 -3.00 -27.02
CA SER A 108 3.03 -3.81 -27.25
C SER A 108 3.12 -4.45 -28.63
N LEU A 109 2.01 -4.97 -29.16
CA LEU A 109 1.94 -5.73 -30.41
C LEU A 109 1.06 -5.05 -31.48
N GLU A 110 0.53 -3.86 -31.19
CA GLU A 110 -0.32 -3.08 -32.12
C GLU A 110 -1.59 -3.83 -32.57
N LEU A 111 -2.08 -4.73 -31.72
CA LEU A 111 -3.28 -5.51 -31.99
C LEU A 111 -4.56 -4.76 -31.62
N GLY A 112 -5.49 -4.69 -32.57
CA GLY A 112 -6.85 -4.20 -32.31
C GLY A 112 -7.71 -5.21 -31.52
N LYS A 113 -8.77 -4.72 -30.86
CA LYS A 113 -9.65 -5.53 -30.00
C LYS A 113 -10.21 -6.81 -30.67
N ALA A 114 -10.53 -6.74 -31.96
CA ALA A 114 -11.03 -7.89 -32.71
C ALA A 114 -9.97 -8.98 -32.90
N ALA A 115 -8.71 -8.59 -33.15
CA ALA A 115 -7.58 -9.50 -33.28
C ALA A 115 -7.28 -10.17 -31.93
N VAL A 116 -7.21 -9.38 -30.85
CA VAL A 116 -7.05 -9.87 -29.47
C VAL A 116 -8.12 -10.91 -29.12
N ALA A 117 -9.40 -10.59 -29.35
CA ALA A 117 -10.49 -11.53 -29.09
C ALA A 117 -10.39 -12.81 -29.94
N SER A 118 -9.91 -12.70 -31.18
CA SER A 118 -9.69 -13.86 -32.05
C SER A 118 -8.62 -14.79 -31.49
N VAL A 119 -7.47 -14.24 -31.07
CA VAL A 119 -6.37 -15.01 -30.48
C VAL A 119 -6.80 -15.64 -29.16
N ILE A 120 -7.47 -14.90 -28.27
CA ILE A 120 -7.97 -15.47 -27.00
C ILE A 120 -8.94 -16.63 -27.23
N ARG A 121 -9.85 -16.52 -28.22
CA ARG A 121 -10.76 -17.63 -28.58
C ARG A 121 -10.02 -18.87 -29.10
N MET A 122 -8.88 -18.69 -29.76
CA MET A 122 -8.02 -19.79 -30.21
C MET A 122 -7.28 -20.45 -29.05
N LEU A 123 -6.71 -19.64 -28.14
CA LEU A 123 -5.90 -20.13 -27.03
C LEU A 123 -6.72 -20.81 -25.91
N ARG A 124 -7.97 -20.37 -25.70
CA ARG A 124 -8.86 -20.88 -24.65
C ARG A 124 -9.11 -22.41 -24.72
N PRO A 125 -9.57 -22.99 -25.84
CA PRO A 125 -9.82 -24.44 -25.91
C PRO A 125 -8.54 -25.28 -25.76
N MET A 126 -7.36 -24.67 -25.99
CA MET A 126 -6.06 -25.31 -25.82
C MET A 126 -5.58 -25.29 -24.35
N GLY A 127 -6.31 -24.65 -23.43
CA GLY A 127 -5.94 -24.53 -22.02
C GLY A 127 -4.78 -23.56 -21.76
N ILE A 128 -4.35 -22.79 -22.77
CA ILE A 128 -3.24 -21.83 -22.65
C ILE A 128 -3.69 -20.58 -21.88
N VAL A 129 -4.94 -20.15 -22.10
CA VAL A 129 -5.57 -19.02 -21.40
C VAL A 129 -6.67 -19.53 -20.49
N GLU A 130 -6.57 -19.20 -19.21
CA GLU A 130 -7.61 -19.43 -18.21
C GLU A 130 -8.55 -18.21 -18.14
N ILE A 131 -9.86 -18.44 -18.07
CA ILE A 131 -10.86 -17.37 -17.99
C ILE A 131 -11.62 -17.45 -16.68
N PHE A 132 -11.64 -16.34 -15.95
CA PHE A 132 -12.34 -16.17 -14.68
C PHE A 132 -13.52 -15.20 -14.88
N GLY A 133 -14.70 -15.54 -14.38
CA GLY A 133 -15.88 -14.66 -14.41
C GLY A 133 -16.32 -14.14 -15.80
N GLY A 134 -15.77 -14.68 -16.89
CA GLY A 134 -16.08 -14.30 -18.27
C GLY A 134 -15.35 -13.08 -18.84
N GLN A 135 -14.71 -12.25 -18.01
CA GLN A 135 -14.02 -11.02 -18.45
C GLN A 135 -12.62 -10.85 -17.86
N GLN A 136 -12.13 -11.84 -17.13
CA GLN A 136 -10.79 -11.84 -16.57
C GLN A 136 -10.04 -13.04 -17.10
N LEU A 137 -8.74 -12.89 -17.35
CA LEU A 137 -7.92 -13.96 -17.89
C LEU A 137 -6.48 -13.92 -17.38
N LYS A 138 -5.84 -15.08 -17.48
CA LYS A 138 -4.42 -15.28 -17.15
C LYS A 138 -3.85 -16.36 -18.10
N ILE A 139 -2.56 -16.29 -18.42
CA ILE A 139 -1.87 -17.42 -19.04
C ILE A 139 -1.66 -18.50 -17.98
N HIS A 140 -1.96 -19.74 -18.32
CA HIS A 140 -1.71 -20.87 -17.43
C HIS A 140 -0.24 -20.92 -17.01
N ASP A 141 0.04 -21.11 -15.71
CA ASP A 141 1.39 -20.96 -15.13
C ASP A 141 2.45 -21.79 -15.85
N ALA A 142 2.14 -23.05 -16.17
CA ALA A 142 3.00 -23.95 -16.95
C ALA A 142 3.40 -23.42 -18.34
N VAL A 143 2.53 -22.64 -19.00
CA VAL A 143 2.79 -22.05 -20.31
C VAL A 143 3.51 -20.71 -20.17
N SER A 144 3.32 -20.01 -19.05
CA SER A 144 3.95 -18.71 -18.80
C SER A 144 5.49 -18.76 -18.86
N LEU A 145 6.09 -19.90 -18.47
CA LEU A 145 7.53 -20.11 -18.54
C LEU A 145 8.02 -20.07 -19.99
N LEU A 146 7.33 -20.80 -20.87
CA LEU A 146 7.67 -20.88 -22.30
C LEU A 146 7.38 -19.56 -23.03
N GLY A 147 6.30 -18.87 -22.64
CA GLY A 147 6.01 -17.54 -23.16
C GLY A 147 7.10 -16.53 -22.80
N ARG A 148 7.62 -16.56 -21.57
CA ARG A 148 8.76 -15.73 -21.15
C ARG A 148 10.04 -16.05 -21.94
N ARG A 149 10.33 -17.32 -22.19
CA ARG A 149 11.44 -17.73 -23.07
C ARG A 149 11.27 -17.19 -24.49
N HIS A 150 10.07 -17.24 -25.05
CA HIS A 150 9.79 -16.65 -26.37
C HIS A 150 9.99 -15.12 -26.37
N LEU A 151 9.61 -14.44 -25.29
CA LEU A 151 9.80 -13.00 -25.13
C LEU A 151 11.29 -12.59 -25.18
N GLU A 152 12.20 -13.43 -24.67
CA GLU A 152 13.65 -13.19 -24.74
C GLU A 152 14.21 -13.33 -26.16
N LEU A 153 13.56 -14.12 -27.01
CA LEU A 153 13.90 -14.29 -28.42
C LEU A 153 13.28 -13.19 -29.32
N MET A 154 12.31 -12.43 -28.80
CA MET A 154 11.74 -11.27 -29.50
C MET A 154 12.76 -10.13 -29.55
N ALA A 155 12.53 -9.15 -30.44
CA ALA A 155 13.39 -7.97 -30.51
C ALA A 155 13.45 -7.26 -29.14
N PRO A 156 14.65 -6.86 -28.65
CA PRO A 156 14.78 -6.21 -27.34
C PRO A 156 13.84 -5.02 -27.14
N GLU A 157 13.66 -4.21 -28.20
CA GLU A 157 12.74 -3.06 -28.20
C GLU A 157 11.29 -3.46 -27.91
N GLN A 158 10.85 -4.60 -28.45
CA GLN A 158 9.49 -5.11 -28.29
C GLN A 158 9.27 -5.66 -26.87
N SER A 159 10.27 -6.35 -26.31
CA SER A 159 10.26 -6.83 -24.92
C SER A 159 10.20 -5.67 -23.92
N VAL A 160 11.02 -4.64 -24.13
CA VAL A 160 11.00 -3.41 -23.31
C VAL A 160 9.66 -2.68 -23.44
N ARG A 161 9.14 -2.53 -24.66
CA ARG A 161 7.82 -1.91 -24.91
C ARG A 161 6.71 -2.66 -24.18
N ALA A 162 6.70 -4.00 -24.23
CA ALA A 162 5.72 -4.82 -23.52
C ALA A 162 5.76 -4.63 -22.00
N ARG A 163 6.97 -4.57 -21.40
CA ARG A 163 7.15 -4.30 -19.96
C ARG A 163 6.68 -2.89 -19.59
N ARG A 164 6.96 -1.87 -20.42
CA ARG A 164 6.51 -0.49 -20.20
C ARG A 164 4.99 -0.37 -20.25
N THR A 165 4.34 -1.00 -21.24
CA THR A 165 2.87 -1.01 -21.30
C THR A 165 2.26 -1.79 -20.13
N LEU A 166 2.87 -2.90 -19.70
CA LEU A 166 2.41 -3.62 -18.50
C LEU A 166 2.52 -2.75 -17.25
N LYS A 167 3.63 -2.01 -17.09
CA LYS A 167 3.81 -1.03 -16.00
C LYS A 167 2.64 -0.05 -15.95
N GLU A 168 2.31 0.57 -17.08
CA GLU A 168 1.20 1.54 -17.17
C GLU A 168 -0.17 0.92 -16.83
N VAL A 169 -0.44 -0.28 -17.35
CA VAL A 169 -1.68 -1.04 -17.04
C VAL A 169 -1.79 -1.36 -15.56
N LEU A 170 -0.70 -1.82 -14.95
CA LEU A 170 -0.65 -2.13 -13.52
C LEU A 170 -0.82 -0.88 -12.67
N PHE A 171 -0.13 0.21 -13.00
CA PHE A 171 -0.23 1.48 -12.27
C PHE A 171 -1.68 2.01 -12.28
N ALA A 172 -2.32 2.07 -13.45
CA ALA A 172 -3.71 2.53 -13.57
C ALA A 172 -4.67 1.67 -12.71
N SER A 173 -4.48 0.35 -12.72
CA SER A 173 -5.30 -0.54 -11.91
C SER A 173 -4.99 -0.47 -10.42
N LEU A 174 -3.74 -0.21 -10.01
CA LEU A 174 -3.36 -0.11 -8.60
C LEU A 174 -3.97 1.11 -7.93
N THR A 175 -4.13 2.21 -8.68
CA THR A 175 -4.84 3.42 -8.24
C THR A 175 -6.32 3.14 -7.95
N GLU A 176 -6.93 2.17 -8.62
CA GLU A 176 -8.33 1.79 -8.44
C GLU A 176 -8.52 0.62 -7.45
N GLU A 177 -7.61 -0.35 -7.49
CA GLU A 177 -7.68 -1.63 -6.78
C GLU A 177 -6.35 -1.91 -6.07
N ARG A 178 -6.35 -1.79 -4.74
CA ARG A 178 -5.20 -2.09 -3.87
C ARG A 178 -4.94 -3.61 -3.78
N ASN A 179 -4.46 -4.20 -4.88
CA ASN A 179 -4.19 -5.63 -5.00
C ASN A 179 -2.70 -5.94 -4.82
N ALA A 180 -2.41 -6.78 -3.83
CA ALA A 180 -1.03 -7.06 -3.44
C ALA A 180 -0.19 -7.80 -4.47
N SER A 181 -0.78 -8.80 -5.12
CA SER A 181 -0.10 -9.55 -6.19
C SER A 181 0.21 -8.64 -7.38
N ARG A 182 -0.71 -7.74 -7.74
CA ARG A 182 -0.51 -6.78 -8.84
C ARG A 182 0.59 -5.77 -8.53
N PHE A 183 0.68 -5.31 -7.29
CA PHE A 183 1.76 -4.41 -6.89
C PHE A 183 3.12 -5.11 -6.89
N SER A 184 3.20 -6.35 -6.40
CA SER A 184 4.42 -7.15 -6.49
C SER A 184 4.89 -7.33 -7.94
N LEU A 185 3.95 -7.56 -8.87
CA LEU A 185 4.28 -7.59 -10.29
C LEU A 185 4.73 -6.22 -10.82
N TYR A 186 4.12 -5.13 -10.37
CA TYR A 186 4.52 -3.77 -10.74
C TYR A 186 5.96 -3.46 -10.33
N VAL A 187 6.33 -3.74 -9.07
CA VAL A 187 7.70 -3.57 -8.57
C VAL A 187 8.70 -4.42 -9.37
N ARG A 188 8.41 -5.71 -9.62
CA ARG A 188 9.27 -6.56 -10.46
C ARG A 188 9.40 -6.00 -11.89
N THR A 189 8.35 -5.39 -12.42
CA THR A 189 8.37 -4.76 -13.75
C THR A 189 9.26 -3.51 -13.75
N LEU A 190 9.19 -2.67 -12.71
CA LEU A 190 10.07 -1.50 -12.54
C LEU A 190 11.55 -1.92 -12.46
N ILE A 191 11.86 -2.96 -11.68
CA ILE A 191 13.22 -3.51 -11.58
C ILE A 191 13.71 -3.98 -12.95
N ALA A 192 12.88 -4.72 -13.68
CA ALA A 192 13.22 -5.21 -15.03
C ALA A 192 13.43 -4.06 -16.04
N LEU A 193 12.74 -2.93 -15.85
CA LEU A 193 12.91 -1.71 -16.64
C LEU A 193 14.07 -0.82 -16.15
N LYS A 194 14.72 -1.19 -15.03
CA LYS A 194 15.74 -0.37 -14.33
C LYS A 194 15.22 1.00 -13.88
N GLU A 195 13.92 1.10 -13.63
CA GLU A 195 13.25 2.31 -13.14
C GLU A 195 13.19 2.31 -11.60
N ILE A 196 14.36 2.27 -10.96
CA ILE A 196 14.48 2.12 -9.50
C ILE A 196 14.09 3.42 -8.77
N GLU A 197 14.28 4.59 -9.40
CA GLU A 197 13.84 5.89 -8.87
C GLU A 197 12.36 5.89 -8.48
N THR A 198 11.52 5.33 -9.34
CA THR A 198 10.09 5.18 -9.08
C THR A 198 9.80 4.26 -7.88
N ILE A 199 10.63 3.24 -7.64
CA ILE A 199 10.50 2.36 -6.46
C ILE A 199 10.84 3.15 -5.18
N VAL A 200 11.83 4.04 -5.24
CA VAL A 200 12.25 4.87 -4.09
C VAL A 200 11.15 5.87 -3.72
N GLU A 201 10.53 6.53 -4.70
CA GLU A 201 9.41 7.45 -4.47
C GLU A 201 8.28 6.78 -3.67
N PHE A 202 8.03 5.49 -3.95
CA PHE A 202 7.04 4.70 -3.22
C PHE A 202 7.47 4.25 -1.82
N ALA A 203 8.76 4.27 -1.48
CA ALA A 203 9.23 3.80 -0.16
C ALA A 203 8.72 4.65 1.01
N GLY A 204 8.37 5.91 0.75
CA GLY A 204 7.80 6.84 1.74
C GLY A 204 6.28 6.80 1.86
N ASP A 205 5.58 6.12 0.94
CA ASP A 205 4.13 6.18 0.83
C ASP A 205 3.46 5.09 1.70
N GLU A 206 2.50 5.54 2.52
CA GLU A 206 1.76 4.72 3.46
C GLU A 206 0.94 3.62 2.77
N MET A 207 0.53 3.86 1.52
CA MET A 207 -0.24 2.91 0.72
C MET A 207 0.44 1.52 0.65
N PHE A 208 1.77 1.46 0.64
CA PHE A 208 2.51 0.21 0.41
C PHE A 208 2.70 -0.63 1.67
N HIS A 209 2.81 0.02 2.83
CA HIS A 209 2.76 -0.69 4.11
C HIS A 209 1.38 -1.31 4.33
N GLU A 210 0.32 -0.61 3.93
CA GLU A 210 -1.08 -1.01 4.13
C GLU A 210 -1.50 -2.22 3.30
N MET A 211 -0.86 -2.49 2.16
CA MET A 211 -1.20 -3.64 1.32
C MET A 211 -0.61 -4.97 1.83
N GLY A 212 0.15 -4.97 2.93
CA GLY A 212 0.77 -6.18 3.48
C GLY A 212 1.95 -6.71 2.66
N ILE A 213 2.55 -5.87 1.80
CA ILE A 213 3.62 -6.23 0.86
C ILE A 213 4.94 -5.57 1.29
N GLY A 214 4.96 -4.91 2.45
CA GLY A 214 6.14 -4.24 2.99
C GLY A 214 7.38 -5.13 2.89
N ASP A 215 7.27 -6.41 3.21
CA ASP A 215 8.41 -7.33 3.16
C ASP A 215 8.93 -7.59 1.73
N VAL A 216 8.06 -7.74 0.73
CA VAL A 216 8.47 -7.96 -0.67
C VAL A 216 9.08 -6.69 -1.25
N PHE A 217 8.52 -5.54 -0.91
CA PHE A 217 9.05 -4.24 -1.31
C PHE A 217 10.41 -3.97 -0.66
N LEU A 218 10.56 -4.22 0.64
CA LEU A 218 11.82 -4.10 1.36
C LEU A 218 12.87 -5.08 0.83
N ALA A 219 12.50 -6.32 0.51
CA ALA A 219 13.41 -7.29 -0.12
C ALA A 219 13.90 -6.81 -1.50
N SER A 220 13.04 -6.13 -2.25
CA SER A 220 13.39 -5.53 -3.54
C SER A 220 14.37 -4.37 -3.38
N LEU A 221 14.13 -3.48 -2.41
CA LEU A 221 15.09 -2.42 -2.07
C LEU A 221 16.42 -2.98 -1.57
N GLU A 222 16.42 -4.05 -0.79
CA GLU A 222 17.65 -4.71 -0.31
C GLU A 222 18.45 -5.30 -1.47
N THR A 223 17.77 -5.90 -2.45
CA THR A 223 18.41 -6.39 -3.68
C THR A 223 19.02 -5.25 -4.49
N ALA A 224 18.30 -4.14 -4.65
CA ALA A 224 18.80 -2.95 -5.34
C ALA A 224 20.01 -2.33 -4.63
N ALA A 225 19.95 -2.20 -3.30
CA ALA A 225 21.02 -1.62 -2.48
C ALA A 225 22.33 -2.43 -2.51
N THR A 226 22.24 -3.75 -2.69
CA THR A 226 23.38 -4.68 -2.67
C THR A 226 23.96 -4.98 -4.06
N SER A 227 23.22 -4.74 -5.14
CA SER A 227 23.69 -4.98 -6.50
C SER A 227 24.72 -3.95 -6.97
N ILE A 228 25.87 -4.42 -7.47
CA ILE A 228 26.91 -3.56 -8.07
C ILE A 228 26.53 -3.08 -9.49
N GLU A 229 25.56 -3.72 -10.12
CA GLU A 229 25.07 -3.33 -11.46
C GLU A 229 24.10 -2.15 -11.41
N VAL A 230 23.62 -1.79 -10.23
CA VAL A 230 22.72 -0.65 -10.00
C VAL A 230 23.55 0.61 -9.81
N ASP A 231 23.08 1.71 -10.40
CA ASP A 231 23.72 3.01 -10.28
C ASP A 231 23.92 3.41 -8.80
N PRO A 232 25.08 3.98 -8.42
CA PRO A 232 25.36 4.36 -7.04
C PRO A 232 24.29 5.26 -6.40
N GLU A 233 23.69 6.18 -7.15
CA GLU A 233 22.62 7.04 -6.64
C GLU A 233 21.36 6.21 -6.34
N GLN A 234 20.98 5.31 -7.24
CA GLN A 234 19.83 4.42 -7.03
C GLN A 234 20.05 3.47 -5.84
N ARG A 235 21.27 2.98 -5.64
CA ARG A 235 21.64 2.19 -4.45
C ARG A 235 21.51 3.01 -3.17
N PHE A 236 21.94 4.27 -3.20
CA PHE A 236 21.82 5.19 -2.07
C PHE A 236 20.35 5.38 -1.69
N TRP A 237 19.49 5.66 -2.66
CA TRP A 237 18.08 5.89 -2.43
C TRP A 237 17.33 4.61 -2.01
N ALA A 238 17.74 3.44 -2.49
CA ALA A 238 17.23 2.17 -1.99
C ALA A 238 17.57 1.97 -0.50
N LEU A 239 18.80 2.31 -0.09
CA LEU A 239 19.19 2.32 1.32
C LEU A 239 18.39 3.35 2.13
N ASP A 240 18.12 4.53 1.58
CA ASP A 240 17.30 5.55 2.23
C ASP A 240 15.88 5.03 2.56
N GLY A 241 15.23 4.37 1.59
CA GLY A 241 13.92 3.75 1.76
C GLY A 241 13.93 2.65 2.84
N LEU A 242 14.95 1.79 2.85
CA LEU A 242 15.13 0.77 3.90
C LEU A 242 15.31 1.40 5.28
N VAL A 243 16.14 2.43 5.39
CA VAL A 243 16.37 3.17 6.63
C VAL A 243 15.09 3.84 7.11
N PHE A 244 14.32 4.46 6.21
CA PHE A 244 13.04 5.10 6.51
C PHE A 244 12.05 4.09 7.12
N ALA A 245 11.85 2.95 6.45
CA ALA A 245 10.94 1.91 6.93
C ALA A 245 11.33 1.40 8.32
N LYS A 246 12.62 1.22 8.58
CA LYS A 246 13.15 0.77 9.87
C LYS A 246 12.99 1.83 10.97
N LEU A 247 13.29 3.10 10.68
CA LEU A 247 13.03 4.22 11.60
C LEU A 247 11.55 4.33 11.98
N LYS A 248 10.63 4.08 11.04
CA LYS A 248 9.18 4.08 11.28
C LYS A 248 8.74 2.91 12.16
N SER A 249 9.28 1.71 11.91
CA SER A 249 8.97 0.50 12.70
C SER A 249 9.61 0.46 14.09
N GLY A 250 10.66 1.25 14.33
CA GLY A 250 11.46 1.20 15.56
C GLY A 250 12.49 0.06 15.62
N ASP A 251 12.67 -0.72 14.54
CA ASP A 251 13.73 -1.71 14.43
C ASP A 251 15.07 -1.04 14.09
N LEU A 252 15.88 -0.80 15.12
CA LEU A 252 17.13 -0.03 15.02
C LEU A 252 18.36 -0.87 14.68
N ALA A 253 18.30 -2.20 14.75
CA ALA A 253 19.48 -3.06 14.78
C ALA A 253 20.36 -2.94 13.53
N SER A 254 19.74 -2.76 12.37
CA SER A 254 20.41 -2.69 11.06
C SER A 254 20.66 -1.27 10.56
N LEU A 255 20.22 -0.24 11.31
CA LEU A 255 20.33 1.15 10.88
C LEU A 255 21.78 1.67 10.83
N PRO A 256 22.66 1.41 11.83
CA PRO A 256 24.03 1.92 11.80
C PRO A 256 24.82 1.44 10.57
N GLU A 257 24.71 0.15 10.24
CA GLU A 257 25.40 -0.44 9.08
C GLU A 257 24.88 0.15 7.76
N ARG A 258 23.56 0.28 7.60
CA ARG A 258 22.98 0.88 6.38
C ARG A 258 23.38 2.35 6.20
N LEU A 259 23.38 3.14 7.28
CA LEU A 259 23.82 4.53 7.24
C LEU A 259 25.32 4.67 6.96
N ALA A 260 26.13 3.70 7.39
CA ALA A 260 27.55 3.64 7.04
C ALA A 260 27.72 3.41 5.54
N ARG A 261 27.01 2.43 4.96
CA ARG A 261 27.00 2.16 3.51
C ARG A 261 26.52 3.35 2.67
N MET A 262 25.51 4.09 3.15
CA MET A 262 25.10 5.35 2.51
C MET A 262 26.22 6.39 2.53
N GLY A 263 26.98 6.48 3.63
CA GLY A 263 28.17 7.33 3.73
C GLY A 263 29.27 6.91 2.76
N GLU A 264 29.56 5.61 2.68
CA GLU A 264 30.54 5.06 1.73
C GLU A 264 30.19 5.39 0.27
N LEU A 265 28.89 5.34 -0.09
CA LEU A 265 28.44 5.74 -1.43
C LEU A 265 28.65 7.24 -1.70
N LEU A 266 28.45 8.10 -0.70
CA LEU A 266 28.73 9.54 -0.82
C LEU A 266 30.24 9.84 -0.91
N ASP A 267 31.06 9.08 -0.19
CA ASP A 267 32.51 9.26 -0.19
C ASP A 267 33.14 8.74 -1.51
N ALA A 268 32.60 7.64 -2.06
CA ALA A 268 33.12 6.99 -3.26
C ALA A 268 32.59 7.61 -4.58
N HIS A 269 31.43 8.27 -4.55
CA HIS A 269 30.75 8.76 -5.76
C HIS A 269 30.27 10.20 -5.60
N ALA A 270 30.29 10.95 -6.71
CA ALA A 270 29.75 12.32 -6.75
C ALA A 270 28.22 12.30 -6.84
N LEU A 271 27.55 12.01 -5.73
CA LEU A 271 26.09 12.02 -5.62
C LEU A 271 25.54 13.44 -5.42
N PRO A 272 24.25 13.68 -5.74
CA PRO A 272 23.65 15.00 -5.59
C PRO A 272 23.59 15.44 -4.12
N ARG A 273 23.54 16.77 -3.91
CA ARG A 273 23.45 17.37 -2.56
C ARG A 273 22.20 16.90 -1.79
N SER A 274 21.13 16.54 -2.47
CA SER A 274 19.94 15.93 -1.87
C SER A 274 20.26 14.64 -1.11
N ALA A 275 21.19 13.82 -1.60
CA ALA A 275 21.65 12.60 -0.93
C ALA A 275 22.42 12.94 0.36
N GLN A 276 23.28 13.96 0.34
CA GLN A 276 24.00 14.42 1.55
C GLN A 276 23.03 14.88 2.64
N LEU A 277 22.03 15.68 2.27
CA LEU A 277 20.99 16.16 3.17
C LEU A 277 20.14 14.99 3.73
N ALA A 278 19.76 14.04 2.87
CA ALA A 278 19.02 12.85 3.27
C ALA A 278 19.78 12.07 4.34
N LEU A 279 21.07 11.75 4.11
CA LEU A 279 21.89 11.05 5.10
C LEU A 279 22.01 11.82 6.43
N GLY A 280 22.25 13.13 6.36
CA GLY A 280 22.31 13.99 7.54
C GLY A 280 21.01 13.94 8.36
N MET A 281 19.85 14.03 7.70
CA MET A 281 18.55 13.91 8.34
C MET A 281 18.33 12.53 8.97
N LYS A 282 18.66 11.43 8.28
CA LYS A 282 18.50 10.08 8.88
C LYS A 282 19.41 9.87 10.08
N ARG A 283 20.65 10.37 10.05
CA ARG A 283 21.58 10.33 11.19
C ARG A 283 21.02 11.10 12.39
N MET A 284 20.45 12.29 12.16
CA MET A 284 19.77 13.06 13.19
C MET A 284 18.58 12.28 13.80
N LEU A 285 17.72 11.70 12.96
CA LEU A 285 16.58 10.91 13.42
C LEU A 285 17.01 9.67 14.21
N LEU A 286 18.09 9.00 13.81
CA LEU A 286 18.64 7.87 14.55
C LEU A 286 19.17 8.31 15.94
N LYS A 287 19.87 9.44 16.03
CA LYS A 287 20.31 10.01 17.32
C LYS A 287 19.12 10.32 18.23
N ALA A 288 18.01 10.81 17.67
CA ALA A 288 16.79 11.03 18.43
C ALA A 288 16.21 9.72 19.01
N GLN A 289 16.27 8.60 18.27
CA GLN A 289 15.87 7.28 18.77
C GLN A 289 16.75 6.81 19.93
N TYR A 290 18.05 7.12 19.91
CA TYR A 290 18.98 6.85 21.01
C TYR A 290 18.93 7.85 22.16
N ARG A 291 17.98 8.79 22.16
CA ARG A 291 17.84 9.84 23.18
C ARG A 291 19.05 10.79 23.29
N ASP A 292 19.84 10.93 22.22
CA ASP A 292 21.03 11.79 22.16
C ASP A 292 20.69 13.24 21.75
N LEU A 293 20.26 14.04 22.72
CA LEU A 293 19.93 15.46 22.48
C LEU A 293 21.13 16.31 22.01
N PRO A 294 22.33 16.24 22.63
CA PRO A 294 23.49 16.98 22.13
C PRO A 294 23.82 16.63 20.68
N GLY A 295 23.79 15.35 20.32
CA GLY A 295 24.05 14.91 18.96
C GLY A 295 22.99 15.36 17.96
N VAL A 296 21.71 15.42 18.35
CA VAL A 296 20.64 15.99 17.52
C VAL A 296 20.86 17.48 17.28
N ARG A 297 21.15 18.27 18.33
CA ARG A 297 21.44 19.71 18.18
C ARG A 297 22.66 19.97 17.31
N ALA A 298 23.72 19.18 17.47
CA ALA A 298 24.89 19.25 16.60
C ALA A 298 24.54 18.97 15.14
N SER A 299 23.73 17.94 14.87
CA SER A 299 23.27 17.64 13.51
C SER A 299 22.35 18.73 12.95
N ILE A 300 21.51 19.36 13.77
CA ILE A 300 20.69 20.49 13.34
C ILE A 300 21.58 21.66 12.89
N ALA A 301 22.64 21.97 13.64
CA ALA A 301 23.59 23.03 13.27
C ALA A 301 24.35 22.69 11.98
N GLU A 302 24.94 21.49 11.90
CA GLU A 302 25.76 21.03 10.76
C GLU A 302 24.95 20.96 9.45
N VAL A 303 23.77 20.35 9.49
CA VAL A 303 22.90 20.23 8.32
C VAL A 303 22.29 21.59 7.96
N GLY A 304 22.00 22.44 8.97
CA GLY A 304 21.51 23.80 8.76
C GLY A 304 22.50 24.69 8.01
N GLU A 305 23.79 24.67 8.36
CA GLU A 305 24.85 25.43 7.67
C GLU A 305 25.05 25.00 6.21
N SER A 306 24.82 23.71 5.94
CA SER A 306 24.97 23.10 4.62
C SER A 306 23.64 23.02 3.85
N MET A 307 22.57 23.68 4.31
CA MET A 307 21.27 23.67 3.65
C MET A 307 21.26 24.59 2.42
N PRO A 308 20.65 24.19 1.29
CA PRO A 308 20.43 25.09 0.15
C PRO A 308 19.48 26.25 0.51
N ASP A 309 19.57 27.35 -0.24
CA ASP A 309 18.59 28.46 -0.19
C ASP A 309 17.20 28.10 -0.74
N SER A 310 17.00 26.85 -1.16
CA SER A 310 15.71 26.32 -1.59
C SER A 310 14.75 26.25 -0.40
N GLN A 311 13.64 26.98 -0.48
CA GLN A 311 12.61 27.00 0.55
C GLN A 311 12.04 25.59 0.82
N GLN A 312 11.91 24.74 -0.20
CA GLN A 312 11.42 23.37 -0.07
C GLN A 312 12.32 22.54 0.86
N HIS A 313 13.64 22.54 0.64
CA HIS A 313 14.59 21.79 1.45
C HIS A 313 14.60 22.28 2.91
N GLN A 314 14.50 23.60 3.10
CA GLN A 314 14.43 24.19 4.43
C GLN A 314 13.17 23.76 5.20
N ARG A 315 11.99 23.72 4.55
CA ARG A 315 10.74 23.25 5.17
C ARG A 315 10.84 21.80 5.62
N ILE A 316 11.29 20.91 4.72
CA ILE A 316 11.45 19.47 5.01
C ILE A 316 12.43 19.26 6.17
N PHE A 317 13.56 19.97 6.16
CA PHE A 317 14.55 19.87 7.22
C PHE A 317 14.02 20.34 8.57
N LYS A 318 13.40 21.53 8.63
CA LYS A 318 12.84 22.08 9.87
C LYS A 318 11.76 21.17 10.46
N TYR A 319 10.92 20.57 9.63
CA TYR A 319 9.94 19.58 10.08
C TYR A 319 10.59 18.34 10.69
N ASN A 320 11.62 17.78 10.04
CA ASN A 320 12.35 16.62 10.58
C ASN A 320 13.09 16.96 11.88
N ALA A 321 13.70 18.15 11.96
CA ALA A 321 14.33 18.65 13.18
C ALA A 321 13.31 18.82 14.32
N ALA A 322 12.14 19.39 14.02
CA ALA A 322 11.06 19.50 14.99
C ALA A 322 10.60 18.13 15.51
N THR A 323 10.46 17.16 14.61
CA THR A 323 10.08 15.78 14.96
C THR A 323 11.12 15.13 15.86
N ALA A 324 12.42 15.31 15.56
CA ALA A 324 13.52 14.80 16.38
C ALA A 324 13.50 15.41 17.79
N LEU A 325 13.35 16.73 17.89
CA LEU A 325 13.30 17.47 19.15
C LEU A 325 12.05 17.11 19.98
N TRP A 326 10.89 16.98 19.34
CA TRP A 326 9.65 16.55 19.98
C TRP A 326 9.82 15.16 20.62
N ARG A 327 10.40 14.20 19.88
CA ARG A 327 10.68 12.85 20.42
C ARG A 327 11.59 12.88 21.64
N LEU A 328 12.50 13.83 21.73
CA LEU A 328 13.40 14.04 22.87
C LEU A 328 12.77 14.82 24.04
N GLY A 329 11.55 15.34 23.88
CA GLY A 329 10.85 16.12 24.89
C GLY A 329 11.11 17.63 24.83
N GLU A 330 11.88 18.12 23.85
CA GLU A 330 12.20 19.54 23.63
C GLU A 330 11.04 20.27 22.92
N ARG A 331 9.87 20.28 23.59
CA ARG A 331 8.59 20.70 23.00
C ARG A 331 8.56 22.14 22.49
N ALA A 332 9.13 23.07 23.25
CA ALA A 332 9.11 24.48 22.88
C ALA A 332 9.96 24.78 21.63
N GLU A 333 11.05 24.04 21.43
CA GLU A 333 11.90 24.19 20.25
C GLU A 333 11.26 23.53 19.02
N ALA A 334 10.66 22.36 19.20
CA ALA A 334 9.89 21.69 18.16
C ALA A 334 8.70 22.55 17.69
N GLU A 335 7.96 23.16 18.61
CA GLU A 335 6.81 24.01 18.28
C GLU A 335 7.22 25.25 17.46
N ARG A 336 8.30 25.94 17.84
CA ARG A 336 8.82 27.06 17.05
C ARG A 336 9.12 26.67 15.61
N LEU A 337 9.77 25.52 15.41
CA LEU A 337 10.11 25.05 14.06
C LEU A 337 8.85 24.70 13.25
N VAL A 338 7.87 24.05 13.86
CA VAL A 338 6.60 23.70 13.18
C VAL A 338 5.81 24.95 12.80
N ASP A 339 5.78 25.95 13.68
CA ASP A 339 5.10 27.22 13.43
C ASP A 339 5.78 28.05 12.32
N GLU A 340 7.05 27.79 12.01
CA GLU A 340 7.72 28.34 10.82
C GLU A 340 7.42 27.53 9.55
N VAL A 341 7.27 26.20 9.66
CA VAL A 341 7.07 25.30 8.51
C VAL A 341 5.67 25.45 7.91
N ILE A 342 4.64 25.52 8.74
CA ILE A 342 3.24 25.53 8.28
C ILE A 342 2.94 26.73 7.36
N PRO A 343 3.29 27.99 7.72
CA PRO A 343 3.09 29.12 6.82
C PRO A 343 3.80 28.96 5.48
N GLY A 344 5.01 28.37 5.48
CA GLY A 344 5.77 28.14 4.26
C GLY A 344 5.08 27.18 3.27
N TYR A 345 4.43 26.12 3.76
CA TYR A 345 3.65 25.24 2.88
C TYR A 345 2.32 25.87 2.46
N LEU A 346 1.67 26.64 3.34
CA LEU A 346 0.45 27.38 2.97
C LEU A 346 0.72 28.40 1.85
N GLU A 347 1.85 29.11 1.91
CA GLU A 347 2.29 30.05 0.88
C GLU A 347 2.60 29.34 -0.44
N GLU A 348 3.39 28.26 -0.41
CA GLU A 348 3.70 27.43 -1.59
C GLU A 348 2.43 26.93 -2.28
N LEU A 349 1.46 26.44 -1.50
CA LEU A 349 0.19 25.96 -2.01
C LEU A 349 -0.78 27.09 -2.36
N GLY A 350 -0.46 28.36 -2.08
CA GLY A 350 -1.34 29.50 -2.32
C GLY A 350 -2.68 29.41 -1.59
N ILE A 351 -2.68 28.93 -0.34
CA ILE A 351 -3.87 28.76 0.51
C ILE A 351 -3.65 29.34 1.91
N SER A 352 -4.70 29.33 2.73
CA SER A 352 -4.62 29.70 4.15
C SER A 352 -5.51 28.79 4.99
N GLU A 353 -5.27 28.73 6.30
CA GLU A 353 -6.13 27.98 7.24
C GLU A 353 -7.60 28.43 7.18
N ALA A 354 -7.83 29.74 7.04
CA ALA A 354 -9.16 30.29 6.86
C ALA A 354 -9.82 29.84 5.55
N TRP A 355 -9.03 29.63 4.48
CA TRP A 355 -9.53 29.11 3.21
C TRP A 355 -9.88 27.62 3.30
N ILE A 356 -9.12 26.82 4.05
CA ILE A 356 -9.38 25.38 4.26
C ILE A 356 -10.68 25.18 5.05
N PHE A 357 -10.99 26.11 5.97
CA PHE A 357 -12.18 26.05 6.79
C PHE A 357 -13.46 25.91 5.96
N GLY A 358 -14.27 24.92 6.31
CA GLY A 358 -15.54 24.63 5.64
C GLY A 358 -15.47 24.01 4.24
N LYS A 359 -14.28 23.79 3.66
CA LYS A 359 -14.16 23.16 2.33
C LYS A 359 -14.37 21.65 2.35
N SER A 360 -15.02 21.16 1.30
CA SER A 360 -15.19 19.75 0.98
C SER A 360 -13.91 19.12 0.43
N LEU A 361 -13.78 17.79 0.50
CA LEU A 361 -12.70 17.07 -0.18
C LEU A 361 -12.73 17.33 -1.70
N GLU A 362 -13.92 17.39 -2.30
CA GLU A 362 -14.07 17.74 -3.73
C GLU A 362 -13.53 19.15 -4.05
N GLN A 363 -13.73 20.12 -3.16
CA GLN A 363 -13.23 21.49 -3.30
C GLN A 363 -11.72 21.61 -3.03
N LEU A 364 -11.14 20.68 -2.29
CA LEU A 364 -9.70 20.61 -2.03
C LEU A 364 -8.95 19.85 -3.12
N ARG A 365 -9.62 18.94 -3.86
CA ARG A 365 -8.97 18.10 -4.88
C ARG A 365 -8.13 18.86 -5.92
N PRO A 366 -8.55 20.04 -6.43
CA PRO A 366 -7.73 20.81 -7.37
C PRO A 366 -6.38 21.29 -6.81
N LEU A 367 -6.10 21.11 -5.51
CA LEU A 367 -4.77 21.38 -4.95
C LEU A 367 -3.73 20.38 -5.43
N LEU A 368 -4.11 19.12 -5.67
CA LEU A 368 -3.16 18.05 -6.01
C LEU A 368 -2.57 18.19 -7.41
N ASP A 369 -3.22 18.95 -8.29
CA ASP A 369 -2.89 19.05 -9.71
C ASP A 369 -2.21 20.38 -10.09
N ARG A 370 -1.78 21.20 -9.13
CA ARG A 370 -1.24 22.55 -9.42
C ARG A 370 0.20 22.54 -9.92
N THR A 371 1.01 21.66 -9.34
CA THR A 371 2.44 21.50 -9.61
C THR A 371 2.81 20.03 -9.50
N GLU A 372 3.97 19.65 -10.03
CA GLU A 372 4.51 18.29 -9.91
C GLU A 372 4.72 17.87 -8.44
N SER A 373 5.04 18.81 -7.54
CA SER A 373 5.25 18.59 -6.10
C SER A 373 4.00 18.71 -5.24
N SER A 374 2.84 19.04 -5.82
CA SER A 374 1.64 19.42 -5.05
C SER A 374 1.18 18.35 -4.07
N MET A 375 1.29 17.07 -4.45
CA MET A 375 0.92 15.96 -3.56
C MET A 375 1.84 15.89 -2.34
N ASP A 376 3.16 16.04 -2.54
CA ASP A 376 4.15 16.04 -1.46
C ASP A 376 3.99 17.24 -0.54
N ASP A 377 3.77 18.43 -1.11
CA ASP A 377 3.57 19.66 -0.33
C ASP A 377 2.29 19.59 0.53
N VAL A 378 1.21 19.01 -0.01
CA VAL A 378 -0.01 18.74 0.76
C VAL A 378 0.22 17.71 1.85
N LYS A 379 1.03 16.66 1.59
CA LYS A 379 1.37 15.64 2.59
C LYS A 379 2.18 16.27 3.73
N HIS A 380 3.25 16.99 3.40
CA HIS A 380 4.09 17.64 4.40
C HIS A 380 3.34 18.70 5.22
N LEU A 381 2.38 19.41 4.62
CA LEU A 381 1.50 20.31 5.36
C LEU A 381 0.61 19.53 6.34
N ALA A 382 0.07 18.38 5.94
CA ALA A 382 -0.73 17.52 6.82
C ALA A 382 0.08 17.03 8.02
N ASP A 383 1.27 16.51 7.76
CA ASP A 383 2.26 16.06 8.74
C ASP A 383 2.61 17.18 9.75
N ALA A 384 2.88 18.39 9.26
CA ALA A 384 3.22 19.54 10.11
C ALA A 384 2.02 20.00 10.97
N LEU A 385 0.81 20.05 10.40
CA LEU A 385 -0.42 20.39 11.12
C LEU A 385 -0.73 19.37 12.23
N GLU A 386 -0.47 18.10 11.95
CA GLU A 386 -0.61 17.03 12.94
C GLU A 386 0.39 17.20 14.08
N LEU A 387 1.67 17.42 13.77
CA LEU A 387 2.71 17.62 14.78
C LEU A 387 2.41 18.85 15.66
N ARG A 388 1.91 19.95 15.08
CA ARG A 388 1.43 21.11 15.84
C ARG A 388 0.33 20.72 16.83
N ALA A 389 -0.65 19.94 16.38
CA ALA A 389 -1.74 19.49 17.23
C ALA A 389 -1.28 18.58 18.38
N ILE A 390 -0.28 17.73 18.14
CA ILE A 390 0.34 16.90 19.17
C ILE A 390 1.03 17.79 20.21
N LEU A 391 1.86 18.74 19.77
CA LEU A 391 2.60 19.66 20.65
C LEU A 391 1.67 20.53 21.51
N LEU A 392 0.56 21.02 20.93
CA LEU A 392 -0.45 21.78 21.67
C LEU A 392 -1.13 20.91 22.74
N LYS A 393 -1.51 19.68 22.39
CA LYS A 393 -2.15 18.74 23.33
C LYS A 393 -1.22 18.35 24.48
N ASP A 394 0.06 18.14 24.19
CA ASP A 394 1.12 17.88 25.19
C ASP A 394 1.25 19.03 26.21
N ARG A 395 0.90 20.26 25.83
CA ARG A 395 0.86 21.44 26.71
C ARG A 395 -0.49 21.64 27.42
N GLY A 396 -1.46 20.75 27.21
CA GLY A 396 -2.84 20.92 27.67
C GLY A 396 -3.59 22.05 26.96
N VAL A 397 -3.13 22.46 25.77
CA VAL A 397 -3.77 23.48 24.94
C VAL A 397 -4.63 22.79 23.88
N ASP A 398 -5.81 23.37 23.63
CA ASP A 398 -6.71 22.90 22.58
C ASP A 398 -6.04 23.04 21.19
N PRO A 399 -5.88 21.95 20.41
CA PRO A 399 -5.24 21.99 19.09
C PRO A 399 -6.06 22.68 17.99
N GLY A 400 -7.29 23.13 18.30
CA GLY A 400 -8.17 23.81 17.37
C GLY A 400 -8.53 22.94 16.16
N LEU A 401 -8.33 23.46 14.97
CA LEU A 401 -8.67 22.78 13.71
C LEU A 401 -7.50 22.05 13.07
N SER A 402 -6.31 22.05 13.70
CA SER A 402 -5.08 21.53 13.11
C SER A 402 -5.20 20.05 12.74
N ARG A 403 -5.67 19.17 13.65
CA ARG A 403 -5.91 17.74 13.33
C ARG A 403 -6.97 17.54 12.26
N LEU A 404 -8.02 18.35 12.27
CA LEU A 404 -9.08 18.26 11.28
C LEU A 404 -8.56 18.59 9.87
N PHE A 405 -7.70 19.61 9.75
CA PHE A 405 -7.07 19.95 8.48
C PHE A 405 -6.09 18.85 8.03
N ALA A 406 -5.26 18.33 8.93
CA ALA A 406 -4.38 17.19 8.64
C ALA A 406 -5.18 15.97 8.15
N MET A 407 -6.23 15.58 8.87
CA MET A 407 -7.13 14.49 8.49
C MET A 407 -7.74 14.69 7.09
N LYS A 408 -8.18 15.91 6.74
CA LYS A 408 -8.72 16.20 5.41
C LYS A 408 -7.67 15.98 4.33
N PHE A 409 -6.43 16.42 4.55
CA PHE A 409 -5.35 16.25 3.58
C PHE A 409 -4.91 14.79 3.45
N TYR A 410 -4.79 14.05 4.55
CA TYR A 410 -4.52 12.61 4.48
C TYR A 410 -5.63 11.85 3.73
N THR A 411 -6.89 12.21 3.99
CA THR A 411 -8.04 11.62 3.27
C THR A 411 -7.97 11.96 1.78
N LEU A 412 -7.60 13.20 1.44
CA LEU A 412 -7.47 13.66 0.06
C LEU A 412 -6.35 12.91 -0.69
N LEU A 413 -5.23 12.64 -0.02
CA LEU A 413 -4.08 11.92 -0.56
C LEU A 413 -4.25 10.40 -0.57
N GLY A 414 -5.30 9.87 0.07
CA GLY A 414 -5.47 8.42 0.21
C GLY A 414 -4.48 7.77 1.19
N ALA A 415 -3.86 8.55 2.10
CA ALA A 415 -3.04 8.05 3.19
C ALA A 415 -3.94 7.49 4.30
N VAL A 416 -4.29 6.20 4.19
CA VAL A 416 -5.46 5.67 4.90
C VAL A 416 -5.21 5.55 6.39
N ASP A 417 -4.04 5.03 6.76
CA ASP A 417 -3.63 4.87 8.14
C ASP A 417 -3.65 6.20 8.89
N SER A 418 -2.99 7.22 8.33
CA SER A 418 -2.96 8.56 8.92
C SER A 418 -4.34 9.21 8.94
N ALA A 419 -5.14 9.09 7.87
CA ALA A 419 -6.50 9.64 7.85
C ALA A 419 -7.39 9.05 8.96
N VAL A 420 -7.35 7.72 9.15
CA VAL A 420 -8.13 7.03 10.18
C VAL A 420 -7.61 7.38 11.57
N ARG A 421 -6.31 7.25 11.81
CA ARG A 421 -5.69 7.52 13.11
C ARG A 421 -5.92 8.96 13.56
N VAL A 422 -5.66 9.93 12.68
CA VAL A 422 -5.89 11.35 13.00
C VAL A 422 -7.38 11.64 13.09
N GLY A 423 -8.24 10.95 12.34
CA GLY A 423 -9.69 11.04 12.48
C GLY A 423 -10.20 10.57 13.85
N GLN A 424 -9.61 9.50 14.40
CA GLN A 424 -9.87 9.08 15.78
C GLN A 424 -9.43 10.16 16.78
N ASP A 425 -8.25 10.75 16.58
CA ASP A 425 -7.77 11.85 17.43
C ASP A 425 -8.67 13.11 17.35
N VAL A 426 -9.23 13.41 16.17
CA VAL A 426 -10.21 14.50 15.99
C VAL A 426 -11.48 14.21 16.80
N ALA A 427 -11.95 12.96 16.82
CA ALA A 427 -13.09 12.57 17.64
C ALA A 427 -12.79 12.74 19.14
N ASP A 428 -11.57 12.42 19.58
CA ASP A 428 -11.13 12.65 20.97
C ASP A 428 -11.03 14.14 21.31
N ASP A 429 -10.54 14.98 20.39
CA ASP A 429 -10.51 16.44 20.57
C ASP A 429 -11.92 17.01 20.72
N TYR A 430 -12.91 16.48 19.96
CA TYR A 430 -14.32 16.82 20.14
C TYR A 430 -14.89 16.35 21.47
N LEU A 431 -14.58 15.12 21.91
CA LEU A 431 -14.96 14.61 23.23
C LEU A 431 -14.42 15.52 24.35
N ALA A 432 -13.16 15.92 24.28
CA ALA A 432 -12.51 16.81 25.26
C ALA A 432 -13.19 18.19 25.34
N ARG A 433 -13.78 18.67 24.24
CA ARG A 433 -14.56 19.92 24.18
C ARG A 433 -16.03 19.75 24.59
N HIS A 434 -16.41 18.55 25.00
CA HIS A 434 -17.80 18.13 25.24
C HIS A 434 -18.72 18.27 24.01
N ASP A 435 -18.15 18.20 22.80
CA ASP A 435 -18.91 18.15 21.56
C ASP A 435 -19.06 16.71 21.06
N PHE A 436 -19.90 15.94 21.76
CA PHE A 436 -20.11 14.52 21.49
C PHE A 436 -20.79 14.29 20.13
N ILE A 437 -21.66 15.20 19.71
CA ILE A 437 -22.29 15.16 18.37
C ILE A 437 -21.22 15.31 17.28
N GLY A 438 -20.28 16.26 17.42
CA GLY A 438 -19.16 16.42 16.49
C GLY A 438 -18.25 15.18 16.45
N ALA A 439 -17.95 14.58 17.60
CA ALA A 439 -17.21 13.33 17.69
C ALA A 439 -17.92 12.19 16.95
N ARG A 440 -19.23 12.02 17.18
CA ARG A 440 -20.07 11.02 16.52
C ARG A 440 -20.08 11.20 15.01
N GLN A 441 -20.29 12.43 14.54
CA GLN A 441 -20.29 12.75 13.11
C GLN A 441 -18.95 12.44 12.45
N THR A 442 -17.83 12.76 13.12
CA THR A 442 -16.49 12.46 12.62
C THR A 442 -16.31 10.96 12.40
N LEU A 443 -16.67 10.14 13.40
CA LEU A 443 -16.54 8.68 13.30
C LEU A 443 -17.47 8.09 12.24
N GLU A 444 -18.75 8.47 12.23
CA GLU A 444 -19.75 7.92 11.31
C GLU A 444 -19.55 8.33 9.85
N GLN A 445 -19.07 9.54 9.59
CA GLN A 445 -18.99 10.08 8.22
C GLN A 445 -17.61 9.90 7.58
N HIS A 446 -16.55 9.79 8.39
CA HIS A 446 -15.18 9.86 7.88
C HIS A 446 -14.28 8.72 8.34
N VAL A 447 -14.43 8.19 9.55
CA VAL A 447 -13.51 7.14 10.06
C VAL A 447 -14.04 5.75 9.73
N LEU A 448 -15.24 5.39 10.20
CA LEU A 448 -15.82 4.06 10.01
C LEU A 448 -16.00 3.67 8.53
N PRO A 449 -16.62 4.50 7.67
CA PRO A 449 -16.80 4.13 6.26
C PRO A 449 -15.48 3.95 5.54
N PHE A 450 -14.47 4.74 5.90
CA PHE A 450 -13.16 4.73 5.28
C PHE A 450 -12.37 3.49 5.72
N ALA A 451 -12.34 3.17 7.01
CA ALA A 451 -11.74 1.95 7.53
C ALA A 451 -12.39 0.67 6.97
N GLU A 452 -13.73 0.66 6.80
CA GLU A 452 -14.45 -0.45 6.17
C GLU A 452 -14.14 -0.58 4.69
N HIS A 453 -14.11 0.54 3.94
CA HIS A 453 -13.81 0.56 2.51
C HIS A 453 -12.42 -0.03 2.23
N TYR A 454 -11.42 0.35 3.03
CA TYR A 454 -10.04 -0.12 2.91
C TYR A 454 -9.75 -1.41 3.69
N ARG A 455 -10.76 -2.02 4.33
CA ARG A 455 -10.63 -3.28 5.07
C ARG A 455 -9.51 -3.27 6.12
N MET A 456 -9.43 -2.21 6.93
CA MET A 456 -8.45 -2.08 8.00
C MET A 456 -8.76 -2.99 9.19
N LEU A 457 -8.61 -4.30 9.01
CA LEU A 457 -8.99 -5.32 10.00
C LEU A 457 -8.26 -5.15 11.33
N ASP A 458 -6.98 -4.75 11.30
CA ASP A 458 -6.17 -4.61 12.52
C ASP A 458 -6.59 -3.41 13.38
N ARG A 459 -7.23 -2.40 12.77
CA ARG A 459 -7.69 -1.18 13.48
C ARG A 459 -9.17 -1.20 13.82
N ILE A 460 -9.96 -2.10 13.22
CA ILE A 460 -11.42 -2.06 13.34
C ILE A 460 -11.90 -2.19 14.78
N ILE A 461 -11.17 -2.94 15.62
CA ILE A 461 -11.48 -3.11 17.04
C ILE A 461 -11.38 -1.75 17.75
N ALA A 462 -10.22 -1.08 17.66
CA ALA A 462 -9.98 0.21 18.30
C ALA A 462 -10.99 1.28 17.86
N ILE A 463 -11.27 1.36 16.55
CA ILE A 463 -12.23 2.33 15.99
C ILE A 463 -13.64 2.09 16.54
N ARG A 464 -14.11 0.83 16.54
CA ARG A 464 -15.45 0.49 17.03
C ARG A 464 -15.56 0.64 18.55
N SER A 465 -14.48 0.37 19.28
CA SER A 465 -14.38 0.60 20.71
C SER A 465 -14.59 2.09 21.04
N GLN A 466 -13.83 2.97 20.37
CA GLN A 466 -13.97 4.41 20.51
C GLN A 466 -15.39 4.88 20.12
N TYR A 467 -15.95 4.35 19.04
CA TYR A 467 -17.31 4.70 18.60
C TYR A 467 -18.37 4.33 19.64
N ALA A 468 -18.25 3.18 20.31
CA ALA A 468 -19.14 2.81 21.39
C ALA A 468 -19.10 3.82 22.55
N VAL A 469 -17.91 4.28 22.94
CA VAL A 469 -17.74 5.33 23.96
C VAL A 469 -18.40 6.64 23.54
N VAL A 470 -18.17 7.08 22.30
CA VAL A 470 -18.79 8.30 21.74
C VAL A 470 -20.32 8.21 21.76
N LEU A 471 -20.89 7.06 21.37
CA LEU A 471 -22.34 6.82 21.45
C LEU A 471 -22.86 6.93 22.89
N GLY A 472 -22.09 6.42 23.87
CA GLY A 472 -22.39 6.57 25.29
C GLY A 472 -22.44 8.04 25.74
N PHE A 473 -21.48 8.86 25.33
CA PHE A 473 -21.49 10.30 25.60
C PHE A 473 -22.67 11.01 24.92
N CYS A 474 -23.07 10.57 23.72
CA CYS A 474 -24.30 11.00 23.05
C CYS A 474 -25.59 10.49 23.71
N ARG A 475 -25.51 9.69 24.79
CA ARG A 475 -26.64 9.05 25.48
C ARG A 475 -27.40 8.02 24.66
N ASP A 476 -26.79 7.53 23.58
CA ASP A 476 -27.31 6.45 22.74
C ASP A 476 -26.82 5.09 23.26
N PHE A 477 -27.20 4.76 24.50
CA PHE A 477 -26.68 3.59 25.22
C PHE A 477 -27.02 2.27 24.52
N SER A 478 -28.17 2.21 23.85
CA SER A 478 -28.58 1.03 23.07
C SER A 478 -27.62 0.78 21.91
N ALA A 479 -27.26 1.82 21.15
CA ALA A 479 -26.30 1.67 20.07
C ALA A 479 -24.88 1.37 20.60
N ALA A 480 -24.47 2.01 21.71
CA ALA A 480 -23.18 1.75 22.34
C ALA A 480 -23.04 0.27 22.77
N GLU A 481 -24.06 -0.29 23.42
CA GLU A 481 -24.09 -1.70 23.83
C GLU A 481 -24.03 -2.65 22.63
N GLN A 482 -24.70 -2.32 21.52
CA GLN A 482 -24.63 -3.11 20.29
C GLN A 482 -23.23 -3.12 19.67
N GLU A 483 -22.51 -2.00 19.67
CA GLU A 483 -21.13 -1.98 19.16
C GLU A 483 -20.19 -2.82 20.03
N ILE A 484 -20.30 -2.71 21.36
CA ILE A 484 -19.54 -3.55 22.28
C ILE A 484 -19.86 -5.04 22.07
N GLN A 485 -21.13 -5.39 21.89
CA GLN A 485 -21.53 -6.77 21.62
C GLN A 485 -20.95 -7.30 20.31
N ARG A 486 -20.83 -6.47 19.26
CA ARG A 486 -20.16 -6.88 18.02
C ARG A 486 -18.67 -7.16 18.23
N LEU A 487 -18.04 -6.44 19.15
CA LEU A 487 -16.64 -6.69 19.51
C LEU A 487 -16.45 -8.04 20.22
N GLU A 488 -17.45 -8.54 20.96
CA GLU A 488 -17.38 -9.85 21.63
C GLU A 488 -17.10 -11.02 20.67
N ALA A 489 -17.55 -10.91 19.42
CA ALA A 489 -17.26 -11.91 18.39
C ALA A 489 -15.75 -12.09 18.12
N TYR A 490 -14.94 -11.07 18.45
CA TYR A 490 -13.48 -11.07 18.29
C TYR A 490 -12.73 -11.34 19.60
N ALA A 491 -13.44 -11.56 20.72
CA ALA A 491 -12.84 -11.64 22.05
C ALA A 491 -11.77 -12.74 22.19
N GLY A 492 -11.91 -13.85 21.45
CA GLY A 492 -10.93 -14.93 21.43
C GLY A 492 -9.57 -14.54 20.86
N GLY A 493 -9.48 -13.45 20.09
CA GLY A 493 -8.25 -12.93 19.49
C GLY A 493 -7.65 -11.72 20.21
N PHE A 494 -8.29 -11.20 21.27
CA PHE A 494 -7.80 -9.98 21.94
C PHE A 494 -6.52 -10.22 22.73
N SER A 495 -5.60 -9.26 22.65
CA SER A 495 -4.48 -9.12 23.59
C SER A 495 -4.99 -8.80 25.01
N ALA A 496 -4.13 -8.95 26.01
CA ALA A 496 -4.49 -8.59 27.39
C ALA A 496 -4.84 -7.09 27.52
N GLU A 497 -4.12 -6.24 26.80
CA GLU A 497 -4.33 -4.79 26.76
C GLU A 497 -5.68 -4.44 26.15
N GLN A 498 -6.03 -5.07 25.02
CA GLN A 498 -7.31 -4.86 24.35
C GLN A 498 -8.51 -5.28 25.22
N ARG A 499 -8.37 -6.38 25.98
CA ARG A 499 -9.41 -6.79 26.93
C ARG A 499 -9.59 -5.76 28.04
N GLN A 500 -8.49 -5.31 28.64
CA GLN A 500 -8.52 -4.29 29.68
C GLN A 500 -9.14 -2.98 29.18
N GLU A 501 -8.81 -2.57 27.96
CA GLU A 501 -9.39 -1.39 27.33
C GLU A 501 -10.91 -1.52 27.18
N ILE A 502 -11.39 -2.63 26.62
CA ILE A 502 -12.84 -2.88 26.41
C ILE A 502 -13.58 -2.96 27.75
N ASP A 503 -13.01 -3.60 28.76
CA ASP A 503 -13.59 -3.67 30.10
C ASP A 503 -13.69 -2.26 30.74
N GLY A 504 -12.64 -1.44 30.58
CA GLY A 504 -12.65 -0.05 31.01
C GLY A 504 -13.73 0.77 30.32
N GLN A 505 -13.93 0.57 29.01
CA GLN A 505 -14.99 1.24 28.26
C GLN A 505 -16.39 0.80 28.70
N ARG A 506 -16.60 -0.49 29.04
CA ARG A 506 -17.87 -0.95 29.64
C ARG A 506 -18.15 -0.26 30.97
N ALA A 507 -17.15 -0.14 31.82
CA ALA A 507 -17.28 0.56 33.10
C ALA A 507 -17.65 2.04 32.89
N LEU A 508 -17.01 2.71 31.93
CA LEU A 508 -17.34 4.08 31.55
C LEU A 508 -18.80 4.20 31.04
N LEU A 509 -19.25 3.30 30.18
CA LEU A 509 -20.64 3.31 29.68
C LEU A 509 -21.66 3.14 30.80
N ALA A 510 -21.38 2.26 31.78
CA ALA A 510 -22.23 2.09 32.96
C ALA A 510 -22.31 3.36 33.80
N ASP A 511 -21.19 4.05 34.00
CA ASP A 511 -21.11 5.32 34.74
C ASP A 511 -21.87 6.45 34.01
N LEU A 512 -21.69 6.57 32.70
CA LEU A 512 -22.45 7.51 31.87
C LEU A 512 -23.96 7.24 31.94
N ARG A 513 -24.37 5.98 31.99
CA ARG A 513 -25.78 5.56 32.12
C ARG A 513 -26.35 5.89 33.50
N ALA A 514 -25.52 5.86 34.54
CA ALA A 514 -25.89 6.30 35.89
C ALA A 514 -26.06 7.84 36.00
N GLY A 515 -25.73 8.59 34.95
CA GLY A 515 -25.92 10.04 34.88
C GLY A 515 -24.67 10.86 35.24
N ASN A 516 -23.53 10.21 35.48
CA ASN A 516 -22.30 10.88 35.93
C ASN A 516 -21.49 11.55 34.80
N GLY A 517 -21.98 11.49 33.56
CA GLY A 517 -21.31 12.07 32.41
C GLY A 517 -21.57 13.57 32.19
N PRO A 518 -20.64 14.30 31.55
CA PRO A 518 -20.82 15.69 31.15
C PRO A 518 -22.00 15.89 30.18
N GLN A 519 -22.49 17.13 30.10
CA GLN A 519 -23.53 17.53 29.15
C GLN A 519 -22.92 17.97 27.82
N GLN A 520 -23.65 17.71 26.72
CA GLN A 520 -23.28 18.18 25.38
C GLN A 520 -23.12 19.71 25.40
N ARG A 521 -21.98 20.20 24.93
CA ARG A 521 -21.74 21.62 24.72
C ARG A 521 -22.68 22.12 23.63
N ARG A 522 -23.39 23.22 23.91
CA ARG A 522 -24.18 23.95 22.91
C ARG A 522 -23.22 24.67 21.97
N VAL A 523 -22.86 24.00 20.87
CA VAL A 523 -22.22 24.65 19.73
C VAL A 523 -23.35 25.29 18.91
N PRO A 524 -23.30 26.60 18.59
CA PRO A 524 -24.22 27.17 17.61
C PRO A 524 -24.11 26.35 16.33
N LEU A 525 -25.23 25.79 15.87
CA LEU A 525 -25.35 25.14 14.57
C LEU A 525 -25.08 26.19 13.47
N SER A 526 -23.82 26.54 13.24
CA SER A 526 -23.40 26.94 11.91
C SER A 526 -23.52 25.66 11.10
N GLY A 527 -24.41 25.66 10.09
CA GLY A 527 -24.80 24.48 9.34
C GLY A 527 -23.59 23.58 9.07
N SER A 528 -23.77 22.29 9.32
CA SER A 528 -22.79 21.24 9.06
C SER A 528 -22.02 21.50 7.76
N ASN A 529 -20.82 22.07 7.88
CA ASN A 529 -19.91 22.30 6.75
C ASN A 529 -19.12 21.02 6.41
N PHE A 530 -19.74 19.86 6.67
CA PHE A 530 -19.21 18.55 6.35
C PHE A 530 -20.00 18.02 5.15
N PRO A 531 -19.39 17.93 3.97
CA PRO A 531 -19.91 17.08 2.92
C PRO A 531 -19.65 15.65 3.35
N ALA A 532 -20.74 14.92 3.58
CA ALA A 532 -20.71 13.47 3.72
C ALA A 532 -19.98 12.86 2.52
N PHE A 533 -19.20 11.78 2.76
CA PHE A 533 -18.76 10.91 1.68
C PHE A 533 -20.03 10.47 0.94
N LYS A 534 -20.21 10.90 -0.31
CA LYS A 534 -21.29 10.38 -1.15
C LYS A 534 -20.96 8.92 -1.38
N GLN A 535 -21.55 8.05 -0.58
CA GLN A 535 -21.80 6.69 -1.05
C GLN A 535 -22.51 6.86 -2.39
N HIS A 536 -21.92 6.35 -3.47
CA HIS A 536 -22.74 5.67 -4.47
C HIS A 536 -23.40 4.50 -3.74
N ARG A 537 -24.40 4.82 -2.92
CA ARG A 537 -25.43 3.87 -2.54
C ARG A 537 -25.91 3.42 -3.89
N ASN A 538 -25.76 2.14 -4.21
CA ASN A 538 -26.57 1.52 -5.23
C ASN A 538 -28.02 1.76 -4.78
N GLN A 539 -28.59 2.91 -5.18
CA GLN A 539 -30.01 3.19 -5.11
C GLN A 539 -30.68 2.35 -6.19
N ARG A 540 -30.46 1.03 -6.16
CA ARG A 540 -31.50 0.13 -6.62
C ARG A 540 -32.55 0.21 -5.54
N ALA A 541 -33.54 1.07 -5.76
CA ALA A 541 -34.78 1.02 -5.03
C ALA A 541 -35.16 -0.46 -4.89
N LYS A 542 -35.39 -0.94 -3.66
CA LYS A 542 -35.86 -2.31 -3.44
C LYS A 542 -37.15 -2.46 -4.23
N VAL A 543 -37.10 -3.17 -5.36
CA VAL A 543 -38.28 -3.43 -6.18
C VAL A 543 -39.18 -4.35 -5.37
N GLY A 544 -40.36 -3.87 -5.01
CA GLY A 544 -41.33 -4.66 -4.28
C GLY A 544 -41.73 -5.88 -5.09
N ARG A 545 -42.02 -7.00 -4.43
CA ARG A 545 -42.36 -8.29 -5.08
C ARG A 545 -43.49 -8.17 -6.13
N ASN A 546 -44.37 -7.17 -5.98
CA ASN A 546 -45.49 -6.91 -6.89
C ASN A 546 -45.28 -5.71 -7.84
N ASP A 547 -44.15 -5.01 -7.76
CA ASP A 547 -43.84 -3.86 -8.63
C ASP A 547 -43.43 -4.31 -10.04
N PRO A 548 -43.52 -3.45 -11.06
CA PRO A 548 -43.04 -3.76 -12.40
C PRO A 548 -41.56 -4.15 -12.38
N CYS A 549 -41.21 -5.21 -13.10
CA CYS A 549 -39.86 -5.72 -13.14
C CYS A 549 -38.93 -4.72 -13.86
N PRO A 550 -37.79 -4.34 -13.27
CA PRO A 550 -36.90 -3.30 -13.82
C PRO A 550 -36.19 -3.71 -15.12
N CYS A 551 -36.36 -4.94 -15.61
CA CYS A 551 -35.88 -5.36 -16.92
C CYS A 551 -36.75 -4.83 -18.09
N GLY A 552 -37.87 -4.15 -17.80
CA GLY A 552 -38.75 -3.57 -18.82
C GLY A 552 -39.72 -4.57 -19.47
N SER A 553 -39.87 -5.77 -18.92
CA SER A 553 -40.75 -6.82 -19.46
C SER A 553 -42.27 -6.56 -19.31
N GLY A 554 -42.66 -5.53 -18.54
CA GLY A 554 -44.06 -5.23 -18.23
C GLY A 554 -44.70 -6.17 -17.19
N LEU A 555 -43.99 -7.20 -16.72
CA LEU A 555 -44.46 -8.15 -15.71
C LEU A 555 -44.09 -7.70 -14.28
N LYS A 556 -44.83 -8.18 -13.27
CA LYS A 556 -44.47 -7.98 -11.85
C LYS A 556 -43.17 -8.71 -11.51
N TYR A 557 -42.33 -8.15 -10.64
CA TYR A 557 -41.00 -8.68 -10.28
C TYR A 557 -41.03 -10.19 -9.92
N LYS A 558 -41.98 -10.62 -9.09
CA LYS A 558 -42.17 -12.05 -8.70
C LYS A 558 -42.46 -13.05 -9.82
N LYS A 559 -42.80 -12.56 -11.01
CA LYS A 559 -43.12 -13.39 -12.18
C LYS A 559 -42.06 -13.29 -13.27
N CYS A 560 -40.93 -12.64 -12.98
CA CYS A 560 -39.87 -12.41 -13.96
C CYS A 560 -38.48 -12.68 -13.37
N HIS A 561 -38.07 -11.95 -12.33
CA HIS A 561 -36.71 -12.04 -11.76
C HIS A 561 -36.71 -12.15 -10.22
N GLY A 562 -37.86 -12.40 -9.60
CA GLY A 562 -38.03 -12.43 -8.14
C GLY A 562 -38.92 -13.53 -7.62
#